data_AF-A0A3E0E1M7-F1
#
_entry.id   AF-A0A3E0E1M7-F1
#
_cell.length_a   1.000
_cell.length_b   1.000
_cell.length_c   1.000
_cell.angle_alpha   90.00
_cell.angle_beta   90.00
_cell.angle_gamma   90.00
#
_symmetry.space_group_name_H-M   'P 1'
#
loop_
_entity.id
_entity.type
_entity.pdbx_description
1 polymer ?
#
loop_
_entity_poly.entity_id
_entity_poly.type
_entity_poly.pdbx_seq_one_letter_code
_entity_poly.pdbx_strand_id
1 'polypeptide(L)'
;MDKRKFLKNGFLGLGAMAVMPSVVSSCSKDDKEEEETLADAQGCQVSPVEMIGPFPIKTPAQLAQSNIIGDRSGVPLLMKITVQDQSNGCLPLEGVLVDVWQCDKDGNYSQYGGNQLQAINYTSQNFLRGRQTTDNKGEVSFISIFPGWYPGRAPHIHVEVLTAGGNSLLVTQIAFPVAAYSSVYASNGYNGAPDRSNTQDSLFSDSLSRNMADSVTGNNSDGYTLTKIITVS
;
A
#
# COMPACT_ATOMS: atom_id res chain seq x y z
N MET A 1 -65.03 15.58 29.97
CA MET A 1 -64.66 16.03 28.60
C MET A 1 -65.31 15.08 27.62
N ASP A 2 -66.06 15.60 26.64
CA ASP A 2 -66.85 14.82 25.66
C ASP A 2 -65.98 14.13 24.59
N LYS A 3 -66.18 12.84 24.32
CA LYS A 3 -67.03 12.21 23.28
C LYS A 3 -66.68 12.51 21.80
N ARG A 4 -66.18 11.47 21.10
CA ARG A 4 -66.50 10.96 19.73
C ARG A 4 -65.71 9.62 19.57
N LYS A 5 -66.31 8.42 19.52
CA LYS A 5 -66.97 7.71 18.38
C LYS A 5 -66.11 7.74 17.09
N PHE A 6 -65.84 6.66 16.35
CA PHE A 6 -66.65 5.47 15.97
C PHE A 6 -65.69 4.34 15.43
N LEU A 7 -65.77 3.05 15.81
CA LEU A 7 -66.27 1.85 15.05
C LEU A 7 -65.76 1.70 13.58
N LYS A 8 -65.44 0.52 12.98
CA LYS A 8 -65.69 -0.92 13.32
C LYS A 8 -64.97 -1.95 12.39
N ASN A 9 -65.05 -3.25 12.77
CA ASN A 9 -64.88 -4.55 12.05
C ASN A 9 -63.50 -5.24 12.24
N GLY A 10 -63.33 -6.57 12.44
CA GLY A 10 -64.19 -7.78 12.48
C GLY A 10 -63.44 -8.96 11.81
N PHE A 11 -63.49 -10.27 12.15
CA PHE A 11 -64.30 -11.15 13.03
C PHE A 11 -63.36 -12.21 13.72
N LEU A 12 -63.59 -12.68 14.96
CA LEU A 12 -64.26 -13.94 15.38
C LEU A 12 -63.62 -15.29 14.92
N GLY A 13 -63.20 -16.14 15.89
CA GLY A 13 -62.73 -17.51 15.63
C GLY A 13 -62.09 -18.23 16.85
N LEU A 14 -62.86 -18.60 17.87
CA LEU A 14 -62.41 -19.54 18.92
C LEU A 14 -62.64 -21.00 18.50
N GLY A 15 -61.68 -21.89 18.80
CA GLY A 15 -61.79 -23.34 18.72
C GLY A 15 -60.80 -24.00 19.68
N ALA A 16 -61.22 -25.03 20.44
CA ALA A 16 -60.53 -25.49 21.65
C ALA A 16 -59.51 -26.64 21.45
N MET A 17 -58.77 -26.94 22.52
CA MET A 17 -57.66 -27.91 22.60
C MET A 17 -58.05 -29.39 22.34
N ALA A 18 -57.07 -30.16 21.87
CA ALA A 18 -56.92 -31.61 22.09
C ALA A 18 -55.42 -31.98 22.21
N VAL A 19 -55.10 -33.17 22.76
CA VAL A 19 -53.83 -33.43 23.48
C VAL A 19 -53.12 -34.72 23.01
N MET A 20 -51.83 -34.61 22.65
CA MET A 20 -50.78 -35.68 22.58
C MET A 20 -50.97 -36.85 21.55
N PRO A 21 -50.06 -37.86 21.44
CA PRO A 21 -48.72 -37.73 20.83
C PRO A 21 -48.28 -38.90 19.90
N SER A 22 -47.46 -38.69 18.87
CA SER A 22 -46.68 -39.79 18.25
C SER A 22 -45.52 -39.38 17.30
N VAL A 23 -44.31 -39.67 17.79
CA VAL A 23 -43.05 -40.16 17.17
C VAL A 23 -42.77 -40.19 15.64
N VAL A 24 -41.46 -40.01 15.37
CA VAL A 24 -40.56 -40.49 14.28
C VAL A 24 -40.56 -39.90 12.85
N SER A 25 -39.42 -39.24 12.57
CA SER A 25 -38.45 -39.53 11.49
C SER A 25 -38.77 -39.20 10.03
N SER A 26 -38.07 -38.20 9.48
CA SER A 26 -37.06 -38.43 8.42
C SER A 26 -36.21 -37.18 8.18
N CYS A 27 -34.93 -37.37 7.81
CA CYS A 27 -33.96 -36.29 7.58
C CYS A 27 -34.25 -35.51 6.28
N SER A 28 -33.97 -34.20 6.28
CA SER A 28 -33.46 -33.48 5.10
C SER A 28 -32.90 -32.11 5.47
N LYS A 29 -31.63 -31.90 5.09
CA LYS A 29 -30.94 -30.61 4.89
C LYS A 29 -30.73 -29.76 6.14
N ASP A 30 -29.52 -29.87 6.68
CA ASP A 30 -28.84 -28.73 7.31
C ASP A 30 -28.53 -27.72 6.20
N ASP A 31 -29.31 -26.64 6.12
CA ASP A 31 -28.93 -25.47 5.33
C ASP A 31 -27.76 -24.79 6.03
N LYS A 32 -26.54 -25.20 5.68
CA LYS A 32 -25.33 -24.46 6.06
C LYS A 32 -25.40 -23.11 5.36
N GLU A 33 -25.53 -22.06 6.17
CA GLU A 33 -25.26 -20.69 5.75
C GLU A 33 -23.82 -20.64 5.25
N GLU A 34 -23.64 -20.58 3.93
CA GLU A 34 -22.38 -20.20 3.32
C GLU A 34 -22.16 -18.71 3.65
N GLU A 35 -21.40 -18.46 4.70
CA GLU A 35 -20.82 -17.16 4.98
C GLU A 35 -19.83 -16.84 3.84
N GLU A 36 -20.35 -16.31 2.74
CA GLU A 36 -19.53 -15.82 1.63
C GLU A 36 -18.56 -14.75 2.16
N THR A 37 -17.29 -15.13 2.34
CA THR A 37 -16.22 -14.23 2.72
C THR A 37 -15.85 -13.29 1.56
N LEU A 38 -16.76 -12.36 1.24
CA LEU A 38 -16.59 -11.30 0.23
C LEU A 38 -15.52 -10.25 0.60
N ALA A 39 -14.66 -10.54 1.57
CA ALA A 39 -13.62 -9.65 2.08
C ALA A 39 -12.25 -9.80 1.37
N ASP A 40 -12.02 -10.89 0.62
CA ASP A 40 -10.67 -11.27 0.19
C ASP A 40 -10.31 -10.91 -1.28
N ALA A 41 -11.32 -10.75 -2.14
CA ALA A 41 -11.09 -10.56 -3.59
C ALA A 41 -10.34 -9.26 -3.98
N GLN A 42 -10.41 -8.21 -3.15
CA GLN A 42 -9.67 -6.96 -3.37
C GLN A 42 -8.25 -6.96 -2.77
N GLY A 43 -8.02 -7.69 -1.67
CA GLY A 43 -6.74 -7.70 -0.95
C GLY A 43 -5.65 -8.53 -1.62
N CYS A 44 -6.05 -9.56 -2.36
CA CYS A 44 -5.14 -10.53 -2.99
C CYS A 44 -4.91 -10.31 -4.50
N GLN A 45 -4.85 -9.06 -4.94
CA GLN A 45 -4.51 -8.70 -6.32
C GLN A 45 -3.01 -8.44 -6.47
N VAL A 46 -2.36 -8.99 -7.51
CA VAL A 46 -0.95 -8.72 -7.84
C VAL A 46 -0.74 -7.21 -7.96
N SER A 47 0.35 -6.72 -7.36
CA SER A 47 0.74 -5.32 -7.43
C SER A 47 1.17 -4.95 -8.86
N PRO A 48 0.94 -3.71 -9.33
CA PRO A 48 1.27 -3.29 -10.68
C PRO A 48 2.76 -3.45 -10.99
N VAL A 49 3.06 -4.00 -12.17
CA VAL A 49 4.43 -4.01 -12.70
C VAL A 49 4.73 -2.63 -13.27
N GLU A 50 5.70 -1.94 -12.69
CA GLU A 50 6.10 -0.59 -13.11
C GLU A 50 7.52 -0.59 -13.69
N MET A 51 7.87 0.47 -14.43
CA MET A 51 9.24 0.59 -14.93
C MET A 51 10.25 0.77 -13.77
N ILE A 52 11.38 0.10 -13.89
CA ILE A 52 12.55 0.25 -12.99
C ILE A 52 13.16 1.67 -13.03
N GLY A 53 12.86 2.45 -14.07
CA GLY A 53 13.38 3.81 -14.24
C GLY A 53 14.87 3.85 -14.62
N PRO A 54 15.42 5.05 -14.87
CA PRO A 54 16.82 5.22 -15.23
C PRO A 54 17.79 5.16 -14.03
N PHE A 55 17.27 5.03 -12.80
CA PHE A 55 18.02 5.18 -11.56
C PHE A 55 17.98 3.98 -10.57
N PRO A 56 18.03 2.70 -11.00
CA PRO A 56 18.06 1.54 -10.11
C PRO A 56 19.25 1.54 -9.15
N ILE A 57 19.24 0.66 -8.15
CA ILE A 57 20.39 0.48 -7.26
C ILE A 57 21.51 -0.26 -8.00
N LYS A 58 22.72 0.32 -8.06
CA LYS A 58 23.87 -0.28 -8.75
C LYS A 58 24.55 -1.43 -7.99
N THR A 59 24.53 -1.37 -6.66
CA THR A 59 25.22 -2.33 -5.77
C THR A 59 24.35 -2.72 -4.55
N PRO A 60 23.11 -3.23 -4.75
CA PRO A 60 22.13 -3.36 -3.67
C PRO A 60 22.57 -4.30 -2.53
N ALA A 61 23.39 -5.32 -2.81
CA ALA A 61 23.97 -6.17 -1.78
C ALA A 61 24.91 -5.43 -0.80
N GLN A 62 25.44 -4.26 -1.17
CA GLN A 62 26.24 -3.40 -0.28
C GLN A 62 25.38 -2.44 0.57
N LEU A 63 24.06 -2.40 0.33
CA LEU A 63 23.12 -1.47 0.96
C LEU A 63 22.07 -2.20 1.80
N ALA A 64 22.42 -3.35 2.38
CA ALA A 64 21.58 -4.09 3.32
C ALA A 64 21.43 -3.30 4.65
N GLN A 65 20.49 -2.37 4.71
CA GLN A 65 20.33 -1.41 5.81
C GLN A 65 18.89 -0.91 5.96
N SER A 66 18.47 -0.64 7.20
CA SER A 66 17.18 -0.02 7.51
C SER A 66 17.20 1.49 7.40
N ASN A 67 18.21 2.17 7.94
CA ASN A 67 18.34 3.62 7.80
C ASN A 67 19.01 3.96 6.46
N ILE A 68 18.23 4.53 5.55
CA ILE A 68 18.67 4.91 4.21
C ILE A 68 18.87 6.42 4.06
N ILE A 69 18.65 7.24 5.09
CA ILE A 69 18.70 8.71 5.00
C ILE A 69 20.05 9.21 4.46
N GLY A 70 21.16 8.62 4.92
CA GLY A 70 22.50 9.12 4.62
C GLY A 70 22.69 10.53 5.19
N ASP A 71 23.01 11.49 4.32
CA ASP A 71 23.21 12.91 4.65
C ASP A 71 22.00 13.81 4.31
N ARG A 72 20.87 13.22 3.86
CA ARG A 72 19.73 13.98 3.32
C ARG A 72 18.88 14.60 4.43
N SER A 73 18.41 15.82 4.17
CA SER A 73 17.37 16.47 4.98
C SER A 73 16.00 16.32 4.33
N GLY A 74 14.95 16.27 5.14
CA GLY A 74 13.55 16.22 4.70
C GLY A 74 12.62 15.91 5.88
N VAL A 75 11.31 15.85 5.63
CA VAL A 75 10.34 15.35 6.63
C VAL A 75 10.61 13.86 6.85
N PRO A 76 10.77 13.36 8.09
CA PRO A 76 11.06 11.94 8.33
C PRO A 76 9.96 11.02 7.78
N LEU A 77 10.35 9.87 7.24
CA LEU A 77 9.45 8.85 6.73
C LEU A 77 9.89 7.46 7.19
N LEU A 78 9.05 6.79 7.98
CA LEU A 78 9.15 5.35 8.23
C LEU A 78 8.32 4.60 7.18
N MET A 79 8.98 3.81 6.35
CA MET A 79 8.32 2.89 5.43
C MET A 79 8.16 1.53 6.10
N LYS A 80 6.97 0.95 6.02
CA LYS A 80 6.69 -0.44 6.36
C LYS A 80 6.12 -1.11 5.12
N ILE A 81 6.79 -2.15 4.63
CA ILE A 81 6.36 -2.88 3.44
C ILE A 81 6.15 -4.34 3.84
N THR A 82 4.98 -4.88 3.51
CA THR A 82 4.65 -6.30 3.67
C THR A 82 4.61 -6.94 2.29
N VAL A 83 5.33 -8.03 2.08
CA VAL A 83 5.28 -8.81 0.83
C VAL A 83 4.42 -10.06 1.04
N GLN A 84 3.53 -10.34 0.10
CA GLN A 84 2.68 -11.53 0.09
C GLN A 84 2.66 -12.18 -1.31
N ASP A 85 2.35 -13.47 -1.38
CA ASP A 85 2.38 -14.27 -2.61
C ASP A 85 0.97 -14.68 -3.05
N GLN A 86 0.48 -14.18 -4.18
CA GLN A 86 -0.84 -14.54 -4.72
C GLN A 86 -0.95 -16.04 -5.03
N SER A 87 0.11 -16.66 -5.56
CA SER A 87 0.10 -18.08 -5.94
C SER A 87 -0.06 -18.99 -4.72
N ASN A 88 0.33 -18.50 -3.54
CA ASN A 88 0.23 -19.16 -2.25
C ASN A 88 -0.88 -18.55 -1.37
N GLY A 89 -1.98 -18.08 -1.97
CA GLY A 89 -3.18 -17.62 -1.25
C GLY A 89 -2.99 -16.31 -0.47
N CYS A 90 -2.10 -15.43 -0.93
CA CYS A 90 -1.71 -14.19 -0.26
C CYS A 90 -1.21 -14.38 1.18
N LEU A 91 -0.58 -15.52 1.44
CA LEU A 91 0.24 -15.68 2.64
C LEU A 91 1.48 -14.76 2.56
N PRO A 92 1.96 -14.24 3.71
CA PRO A 92 3.17 -13.43 3.74
C PRO A 92 4.40 -14.20 3.23
N LEU A 93 5.25 -13.52 2.48
CA LEU A 93 6.40 -14.11 1.80
C LEU A 93 7.70 -13.77 2.53
N GLU A 94 8.19 -14.72 3.32
CA GLU A 94 9.46 -14.63 4.06
C GLU A 94 10.69 -14.84 3.15
N GLY A 95 11.82 -14.23 3.50
CA GLY A 95 13.12 -14.52 2.90
C GLY A 95 13.38 -13.91 1.52
N VAL A 96 12.40 -13.20 0.94
CA VAL A 96 12.62 -12.37 -0.27
C VAL A 96 13.31 -11.06 0.06
N LEU A 97 14.11 -10.58 -0.89
CA LEU A 97 14.80 -9.31 -0.83
C LEU A 97 13.87 -8.20 -1.31
N VAL A 98 13.89 -7.06 -0.63
CA VAL A 98 13.16 -5.85 -1.01
C VAL A 98 14.16 -4.72 -1.15
N ASP A 99 14.33 -4.24 -2.37
CA ASP A 99 15.11 -3.06 -2.72
C ASP A 99 14.20 -1.84 -2.80
N VAL A 100 14.62 -0.75 -2.17
CA VAL A 100 13.93 0.54 -2.17
C VAL A 100 14.87 1.63 -2.62
N TRP A 101 14.41 2.49 -3.54
CA TRP A 101 15.08 3.74 -3.88
C TRP A 101 14.11 4.88 -4.19
N GLN A 102 14.52 6.10 -3.87
CA GLN A 102 13.76 7.32 -4.12
C GLN A 102 14.69 8.50 -4.41
N CYS A 103 14.12 9.62 -4.86
CA CYS A 103 14.82 10.90 -4.86
C CYS A 103 14.86 11.54 -3.46
N ASP A 104 15.78 12.48 -3.27
CA ASP A 104 15.78 13.41 -2.14
C ASP A 104 14.68 14.47 -2.26
N LYS A 105 14.56 15.34 -1.24
CA LYS A 105 13.54 16.41 -1.20
C LYS A 105 13.59 17.37 -2.39
N ASP A 106 14.74 17.45 -3.08
CA ASP A 106 15.01 18.33 -4.21
C ASP A 106 14.85 17.64 -5.57
N GLY A 107 14.49 16.34 -5.58
CA GLY A 107 14.25 15.56 -6.80
C GLY A 107 15.47 14.81 -7.35
N ASN A 108 16.58 14.71 -6.59
CA ASN A 108 17.82 14.08 -7.07
C ASN A 108 18.00 12.65 -6.53
N TYR A 109 18.56 11.77 -7.35
CA TYR A 109 18.95 10.41 -6.99
C TYR A 109 20.45 10.31 -6.72
N SER A 110 20.80 9.57 -5.66
CA SER A 110 22.17 9.10 -5.41
C SER A 110 22.59 8.07 -6.47
N GLN A 111 23.89 7.80 -6.59
CA GLN A 111 24.53 6.94 -7.61
C GLN A 111 24.49 7.48 -9.06
N TYR A 112 23.84 8.61 -9.32
CA TYR A 112 23.66 9.19 -10.66
C TYR A 112 23.96 10.69 -10.68
N GLY A 113 23.95 11.27 -11.88
CA GLY A 113 24.12 12.71 -12.10
C GLY A 113 25.16 13.07 -13.16
N GLY A 114 25.47 14.37 -13.28
CA GLY A 114 26.40 14.90 -14.28
C GLY A 114 25.91 14.74 -15.73
N ASN A 115 24.60 14.64 -15.96
CA ASN A 115 24.00 14.38 -17.27
C ASN A 115 22.64 15.09 -17.44
N GLN A 116 21.98 14.91 -18.58
CA GLN A 116 20.73 15.61 -18.91
C GLN A 116 19.53 15.23 -18.02
N LEU A 117 19.51 14.02 -17.44
CA LEU A 117 18.43 13.58 -16.53
C LEU A 117 18.62 14.14 -15.12
N GLN A 118 19.87 14.41 -14.72
CA GLN A 118 20.20 15.00 -13.43
C GLN A 118 21.56 15.73 -13.53
N ALA A 119 21.54 17.06 -13.40
CA ALA A 119 22.76 17.87 -13.48
C ALA A 119 23.68 17.66 -12.27
N ILE A 120 23.12 17.61 -11.05
CA ILE A 120 23.89 17.44 -9.81
C ILE A 120 24.52 16.04 -9.76
N ASN A 121 25.84 15.97 -9.64
CA ASN A 121 26.59 14.71 -9.64
C ASN A 121 26.65 14.07 -8.25
N TYR A 122 25.85 13.02 -8.04
CA TYR A 122 25.85 12.18 -6.85
C TYR A 122 26.33 10.75 -7.13
N THR A 123 27.14 10.54 -8.17
CA THR A 123 27.61 9.20 -8.59
C THR A 123 28.42 8.44 -7.54
N SER A 124 29.02 9.14 -6.56
CA SER A 124 29.74 8.57 -5.41
C SER A 124 28.91 8.41 -4.14
N GLN A 125 27.62 8.79 -4.15
CA GLN A 125 26.73 8.77 -3.00
C GLN A 125 25.74 7.60 -3.07
N ASN A 126 25.26 7.14 -1.91
CA ASN A 126 24.32 6.03 -1.78
C ASN A 126 23.06 6.36 -0.95
N PHE A 127 22.78 7.64 -0.68
CA PHE A 127 21.61 8.04 0.10
C PHE A 127 20.29 7.56 -0.52
N LEU A 128 19.29 7.34 0.32
CA LEU A 128 17.91 6.96 -0.01
C LEU A 128 17.81 5.71 -0.90
N ARG A 129 18.70 4.75 -0.63
CA ARG A 129 18.76 3.42 -1.24
C ARG A 129 19.02 2.38 -0.16
N GLY A 130 18.25 1.29 -0.17
CA GLY A 130 18.46 0.18 0.75
C GLY A 130 17.89 -1.13 0.24
N ARG A 131 18.45 -2.22 0.75
CA ARG A 131 17.96 -3.60 0.64
C ARG A 131 17.57 -4.07 2.03
N GLN A 132 16.48 -4.82 2.13
CA GLN A 132 16.15 -5.61 3.32
C GLN A 132 15.75 -7.02 2.91
N THR A 133 15.80 -7.96 3.85
CA THR A 133 15.17 -9.28 3.70
C THR A 133 13.90 -9.29 4.53
N THR A 134 12.80 -9.76 3.94
CA THR A 134 11.52 -9.97 4.62
C THR A 134 11.63 -10.97 5.78
N ASP A 135 10.99 -10.65 6.89
CA ASP A 135 10.87 -11.54 8.04
C ASP A 135 9.75 -12.59 7.87
N ASN A 136 9.46 -13.35 8.93
CA ASN A 136 8.43 -14.39 8.94
C ASN A 136 6.97 -13.88 8.83
N LYS A 137 6.76 -12.55 8.74
CA LYS A 137 5.49 -11.92 8.41
C LYS A 137 5.54 -11.23 7.04
N GLY A 138 6.57 -11.50 6.23
CA GLY A 138 6.80 -10.79 4.98
C GLY A 138 7.18 -9.32 5.18
N GLU A 139 7.52 -8.87 6.39
CA GLU A 139 7.70 -7.44 6.70
C GLU A 139 9.15 -6.99 6.48
N VAL A 140 9.31 -5.79 5.92
CA VAL A 140 10.56 -5.00 5.96
C VAL A 140 10.25 -3.57 6.41
N SER A 141 11.26 -2.86 6.91
CA SER A 141 11.13 -1.44 7.27
C SER A 141 12.37 -0.62 6.94
N PHE A 142 12.12 0.61 6.48
CA PHE A 142 13.15 1.59 6.14
C PHE A 142 12.90 2.93 6.82
N ILE A 143 13.95 3.53 7.36
CA ILE A 143 13.96 4.89 7.90
C ILE A 143 14.54 5.80 6.81
N SER A 144 13.73 6.74 6.33
CA SER A 144 13.98 7.59 5.17
C SER A 144 13.48 9.02 5.41
N ILE A 145 13.42 9.82 4.36
CA ILE A 145 12.67 11.09 4.29
C ILE A 145 11.54 10.97 3.27
N PHE A 146 10.50 11.79 3.41
CA PHE A 146 9.46 11.92 2.41
C PHE A 146 10.08 12.45 1.10
N PRO A 147 9.90 11.75 -0.04
CA PRO A 147 10.56 12.12 -1.30
C PRO A 147 10.12 13.49 -1.81
N GLY A 148 11.02 14.17 -2.51
CA GLY A 148 10.65 15.28 -3.38
C GLY A 148 9.92 14.78 -4.64
N TRP A 149 9.96 15.60 -5.67
CA TRP A 149 9.49 15.25 -7.01
C TRP A 149 10.45 15.87 -8.03
N TYR A 150 10.39 15.36 -9.26
CA TYR A 150 11.17 15.85 -10.39
C TYR A 150 10.28 15.93 -11.64
N PRO A 151 10.60 16.78 -12.63
CA PRO A 151 9.68 17.15 -13.69
C PRO A 151 9.08 15.96 -14.45
N GLY A 152 7.76 15.97 -14.63
CA GLY A 152 7.01 14.98 -15.38
C GLY A 152 6.64 13.71 -14.61
N ARG A 153 6.95 13.59 -13.31
CA ARG A 153 6.60 12.44 -12.46
C ARG A 153 5.92 12.88 -11.17
N ALA A 154 4.90 12.13 -10.75
CA ALA A 154 4.28 12.30 -9.44
C ALA A 154 5.23 11.81 -8.32
N PRO A 155 5.03 12.19 -7.05
CA PRO A 155 5.81 11.68 -5.92
C PRO A 155 5.73 10.16 -5.79
N HIS A 156 6.87 9.48 -5.70
CA HIS A 156 6.92 8.03 -5.59
C HIS A 156 8.15 7.48 -4.87
N ILE A 157 8.04 6.23 -4.43
CA ILE A 157 9.13 5.36 -4.02
C ILE A 157 9.20 4.21 -5.04
N HIS A 158 10.37 3.85 -5.55
CA HIS A 158 10.53 2.61 -6.30
C HIS A 158 10.75 1.43 -5.36
N VAL A 159 10.21 0.27 -5.73
CA VAL A 159 10.44 -1.00 -5.04
C VAL A 159 10.75 -2.09 -6.06
N GLU A 160 11.74 -2.92 -5.76
CA GLU A 160 11.96 -4.20 -6.44
C GLU A 160 11.97 -5.32 -5.41
N VAL A 161 11.12 -6.34 -5.62
CA VAL A 161 11.09 -7.58 -4.84
C VAL A 161 11.84 -8.65 -5.61
N LEU A 162 12.78 -9.33 -4.95
CA LEU A 162 13.61 -10.37 -5.56
C LEU A 162 13.63 -11.64 -4.70
N THR A 163 13.86 -12.79 -5.31
CA THR A 163 14.18 -14.01 -4.56
C THR A 163 15.46 -13.82 -3.74
N ALA A 164 15.70 -14.67 -2.73
CA ALA A 164 16.96 -14.71 -1.99
C ALA A 164 18.21 -14.87 -2.90
N GLY A 165 18.05 -15.47 -4.09
CA GLY A 165 19.09 -15.58 -5.11
C GLY A 165 19.29 -14.34 -5.98
N GLY A 166 18.49 -13.29 -5.80
CA GLY A 166 18.57 -12.03 -6.56
C GLY A 166 17.84 -12.04 -7.91
N ASN A 167 16.95 -12.99 -8.16
CA ASN A 167 16.08 -12.96 -9.34
C ASN A 167 14.90 -12.02 -9.07
N SER A 168 14.67 -11.03 -9.92
CA SER A 168 13.51 -10.13 -9.82
C SER A 168 12.19 -10.90 -9.90
N LEU A 169 11.30 -10.65 -8.94
CA LEU A 169 9.93 -11.15 -8.90
C LEU A 169 8.94 -10.06 -9.34
N LEU A 170 9.15 -8.83 -8.88
CA LEU A 170 8.31 -7.68 -9.20
C LEU A 170 9.11 -6.39 -9.09
N VAL A 171 9.01 -5.53 -10.10
CA VAL A 171 9.36 -4.11 -10.00
C VAL A 171 8.07 -3.31 -9.94
N THR A 172 7.94 -2.41 -8.97
CA THR A 172 6.74 -1.56 -8.78
C THR A 172 7.12 -0.18 -8.24
N GLN A 173 6.14 0.71 -8.12
CA GLN A 173 6.30 2.04 -7.53
C GLN A 173 5.12 2.34 -6.59
N ILE A 174 5.43 2.92 -5.43
CA ILE A 174 4.44 3.35 -4.43
C ILE A 174 4.11 4.82 -4.64
N ALA A 175 2.83 5.15 -4.83
CA ALA A 175 2.31 6.51 -4.93
C ALA A 175 1.81 7.03 -3.57
N PHE A 176 1.78 8.36 -3.38
CA PHE A 176 1.34 8.98 -2.11
C PHE A 176 -0.06 9.61 -2.20
N PRO A 177 -0.88 9.57 -1.13
CA PRO A 177 -2.13 10.31 -1.07
C PRO A 177 -1.91 11.82 -1.21
N VAL A 178 -2.77 12.49 -1.97
CA VAL A 178 -2.66 13.95 -2.26
C VAL A 178 -2.54 14.78 -0.98
N ALA A 179 -3.37 14.48 0.02
CA ALA A 179 -3.34 15.20 1.30
C ALA A 179 -1.97 15.11 2.01
N ALA A 180 -1.26 13.97 1.90
CA ALA A 180 0.04 13.78 2.52
C ALA A 180 1.12 14.59 1.78
N TYR A 181 1.27 14.40 0.46
CA TYR A 181 2.32 15.13 -0.27
C TYR A 181 2.05 16.63 -0.33
N SER A 182 0.79 17.08 -0.42
CA SER A 182 0.45 18.50 -0.35
C SER A 182 0.77 19.13 1.01
N SER A 183 0.64 18.37 2.11
CA SER A 183 1.04 18.85 3.44
C SER A 183 2.56 18.96 3.55
N VAL A 184 3.31 17.95 3.08
CA VAL A 184 4.78 17.96 3.10
C VAL A 184 5.33 19.09 2.23
N TYR A 185 4.82 19.27 1.01
CA TYR A 185 5.34 20.27 0.07
C TYR A 185 4.92 21.71 0.35
N ALA A 186 4.06 21.94 1.33
CA ALA A 186 3.86 23.25 1.93
C ALA A 186 4.96 23.61 2.96
N SER A 187 5.83 22.67 3.33
CA SER A 187 6.94 22.89 4.25
C SER A 187 8.13 23.57 3.58
N ASN A 188 8.86 24.38 4.37
CA ASN A 188 10.08 25.02 3.88
C ASN A 188 11.13 23.98 3.45
N GLY A 189 11.76 24.20 2.30
CA GLY A 189 12.83 23.37 1.75
C GLY A 189 12.40 22.29 0.76
N TYR A 190 11.10 22.11 0.48
CA TYR A 190 10.60 21.31 -0.63
C TYR A 190 10.23 22.20 -1.84
N ASN A 191 10.21 21.62 -3.04
CA ASN A 191 9.96 22.32 -4.32
C ASN A 191 8.50 22.76 -4.56
N GLY A 192 7.64 22.79 -3.54
CA GLY A 192 6.21 23.05 -3.70
C GLY A 192 5.46 21.92 -4.43
N ALA A 193 4.26 22.22 -4.94
CA ALA A 193 3.40 21.24 -5.60
C ALA A 193 4.05 20.66 -6.87
N PRO A 194 3.87 19.34 -7.16
CA PRO A 194 4.46 18.71 -8.33
C PRO A 194 3.82 19.19 -9.64
N ASP A 195 4.62 19.23 -10.72
CA ASP A 195 4.15 19.51 -12.09
C ASP A 195 3.34 18.36 -12.73
N ARG A 196 3.13 17.30 -11.95
CA ARG A 196 2.46 16.06 -12.32
C ARG A 196 1.67 15.53 -11.11
N SER A 197 0.35 15.47 -11.24
CA SER A 197 -0.46 14.75 -10.25
C SER A 197 -0.41 13.23 -10.48
N ASN A 198 -0.76 12.44 -9.47
CA ASN A 198 -0.85 10.98 -9.57
C ASN A 198 -1.70 10.51 -10.76
N THR A 199 -2.80 11.19 -11.08
CA THR A 199 -3.71 10.82 -12.18
C THR A 199 -3.21 11.27 -13.56
N GLN A 200 -2.15 12.08 -13.62
CA GLN A 200 -1.51 12.55 -14.84
C GLN A 200 -0.14 11.89 -15.10
N ASP A 201 0.39 11.16 -14.12
CA ASP A 201 1.59 10.33 -14.28
C ASP A 201 1.23 9.07 -15.08
N SER A 202 1.90 8.86 -16.21
CA SER A 202 1.62 7.75 -17.12
C SER A 202 1.90 6.37 -16.51
N LEU A 203 2.70 6.29 -15.42
CA LEU A 203 2.95 5.03 -14.70
C LEU A 203 1.90 4.73 -13.62
N PHE A 204 1.02 5.68 -13.32
CA PHE A 204 -0.06 5.46 -12.34
C PHE A 204 -1.44 5.58 -12.97
N SER A 205 -1.58 6.17 -14.16
CA SER A 205 -2.89 6.54 -14.72
C SER A 205 -3.89 5.39 -14.90
N ASP A 206 -3.43 4.14 -15.06
CA ASP A 206 -4.23 2.91 -15.20
C ASP A 206 -4.15 1.98 -13.97
N SER A 207 -3.23 2.25 -13.04
CA SER A 207 -2.84 1.36 -11.94
C SER A 207 -3.00 1.97 -10.53
N LEU A 208 -3.20 3.29 -10.42
CA LEU A 208 -3.02 4.12 -9.22
C LEU A 208 -3.60 3.56 -7.92
N SER A 209 -4.80 2.97 -7.94
CA SER A 209 -5.43 2.42 -6.73
C SER A 209 -4.60 1.32 -6.08
N ARG A 210 -3.80 0.57 -6.86
CA ARG A 210 -2.92 -0.48 -6.37
C ARG A 210 -1.49 0.02 -6.10
N ASN A 211 -1.01 1.08 -6.76
CA ASN A 211 0.26 1.73 -6.43
C ASN A 211 0.17 2.61 -5.17
N MET A 212 -1.01 3.15 -4.86
CA MET A 212 -1.21 4.02 -3.69
C MET A 212 -0.73 3.33 -2.42
N ALA A 213 -0.01 4.05 -1.57
CA ALA A 213 0.27 3.64 -0.20
C ALA A 213 -1.04 3.38 0.55
N ASP A 214 -1.17 2.20 1.17
CA ASP A 214 -2.43 1.78 1.81
C ASP A 214 -2.73 2.63 3.05
N SER A 215 -1.67 3.17 3.70
CA SER A 215 -1.79 4.22 4.69
C SER A 215 -0.57 5.14 4.66
N VAL A 216 -0.80 6.44 4.92
CA VAL A 216 0.23 7.43 5.25
C VAL A 216 -0.29 8.28 6.39
N THR A 217 0.27 8.11 7.58
CA THR A 217 -0.17 8.78 8.82
C THR A 217 0.98 9.50 9.50
N GLY A 218 0.71 10.58 10.24
CA GLY A 218 1.72 11.43 10.85
C GLY A 218 1.57 12.90 10.44
N ASN A 219 2.63 13.69 10.61
CA ASN A 219 2.65 15.12 10.32
C ASN A 219 4.07 15.64 10.03
N ASN A 220 4.21 16.88 9.56
CA ASN A 220 5.50 17.46 9.18
C ASN A 220 6.51 17.66 10.33
N SER A 221 6.07 17.65 11.60
CA SER A 221 6.93 17.84 12.77
C SER A 221 7.48 16.51 13.30
N ASP A 222 6.61 15.51 13.43
CA ASP A 222 6.97 14.18 13.97
C ASP A 222 7.43 13.20 12.88
N GLY A 223 7.15 13.51 11.61
CA GLY A 223 7.32 12.63 10.47
C GLY A 223 6.07 11.81 10.15
N TYR A 224 6.19 10.98 9.10
CA TYR A 224 5.13 10.10 8.61
C TYR A 224 5.52 8.62 8.74
N THR A 225 4.52 7.76 8.93
CA THR A 225 4.61 6.32 8.69
C THR A 225 3.77 5.96 7.46
N LEU A 226 4.40 5.31 6.49
CA LEU A 226 3.77 4.72 5.31
C LEU A 226 3.68 3.21 5.48
N THR A 227 2.53 2.63 5.13
CA THR A 227 2.35 1.17 5.03
C THR A 227 1.99 0.79 3.59
N LYS A 228 2.61 -0.27 3.07
CA LYS A 228 2.23 -0.86 1.78
C LYS A 228 2.31 -2.38 1.78
N ILE A 229 1.24 -3.04 1.35
CA ILE A 229 1.23 -4.45 0.95
C ILE A 229 1.63 -4.54 -0.52
N ILE A 230 2.60 -5.40 -0.83
CA ILE A 230 3.06 -5.71 -2.18
C ILE A 230 2.79 -7.19 -2.45
N THR A 231 1.94 -7.45 -3.43
CA THR A 231 1.55 -8.81 -3.83
C THR A 231 2.37 -9.21 -5.05
N VAL A 232 3.17 -10.28 -4.92
CA VAL A 232 3.83 -10.95 -6.05
C VAL A 232 2.99 -12.13 -6.59
N SER A 233 3.44 -12.75 -7.68
CA SER A 233 2.76 -13.84 -8.41
C SER A 233 3.67 -15.05 -8.61
#